data_AF-A0A7C3MK14-F1
#
_entry.id   AF-A0A7C3MK14-F1
#
_cell.length_a   1.000
_cell.length_b   1.000
_cell.length_c   1.000
_cell.angle_alpha   90.00
_cell.angle_beta   90.00
_cell.angle_gamma   90.00
#
_symmetry.space_group_name_H-M   'P 1'
#
loop_
_entity.id
_entity.type
_entity.pdbx_description
1 polymer ?
#
loop_
_entity_poly.entity_id
_entity_poly.type
_entity_poly.pdbx_seq_one_letter_code
_entity_poly.pdbx_strand_id
1 'polypeptide(L)'
;MSEFKFACPICGQHMSCDRDKAGTHIECPSCFREIIVPQPPADENSKFVLTASEARARAIPGLPATEPALAKGSPFHSYVLWVGVFVVVAGIAIAGYTLRYKAAGQKAQADKTGAIPPTRQTQPTVSKQPDGPWTLDLENVAIPELPVSGRIAGRSFTCARATLHGGTLNLRQGPVWPPDVGLTIYLDADRGEDMAGRRYIFSPTNTLPRLAMRWKDSQGKPVKHNVKVPYALRLEFGPLLSNRVPGKIYCCIADPERSYVVGMFEAEIRTPAPERSSRK
;
A
#
# COMPACT_ATOMS: atom_id res chain seq x y z
N MET A 1 40.01 -4.00 31.53
CA MET A 1 38.98 -4.66 30.70
C MET A 1 37.87 -3.64 30.50
N SER A 2 37.91 -2.91 29.38
CA SER A 2 36.91 -1.89 29.06
C SER A 2 35.78 -2.54 28.28
N GLU A 3 34.61 -2.59 28.90
CA GLU A 3 33.39 -3.14 28.32
C GLU A 3 32.64 -2.02 27.58
N PHE A 4 32.13 -2.30 26.37
CA PHE A 4 31.28 -1.37 25.65
C PHE A 4 29.97 -2.02 25.23
N LYS A 5 28.92 -1.21 25.13
CA LYS A 5 27.55 -1.65 24.84
C LYS A 5 27.18 -1.30 23.41
N PHE A 6 26.55 -2.23 22.71
CA PHE A 6 26.04 -2.03 21.36
C PHE A 6 24.75 -2.84 21.15
N ALA A 7 24.00 -2.53 20.09
CA ALA A 7 22.77 -3.24 19.75
C ALA A 7 23.00 -4.21 18.59
N CYS A 8 22.40 -5.40 18.67
CA CYS A 8 22.37 -6.36 17.57
C CYS A 8 21.63 -5.75 16.37
N PRO A 9 22.22 -5.72 15.16
CA PRO A 9 21.57 -5.14 13.97
C PRO A 9 20.37 -5.96 13.47
N ILE A 10 20.22 -7.22 13.92
CA ILE A 10 19.17 -8.12 13.47
C ILE A 10 17.92 -8.03 14.35
N CYS A 11 18.09 -8.03 15.67
CA CYS A 11 16.97 -8.07 16.63
C CYS A 11 16.89 -6.85 17.57
N GLY A 12 17.86 -5.94 17.51
CA GLY A 12 17.91 -4.76 18.38
C GLY A 12 18.32 -5.04 19.84
N GLN A 13 18.71 -6.28 20.17
CA GLN A 13 19.13 -6.62 21.53
C GLN A 13 20.39 -5.85 21.93
N HIS A 14 20.35 -5.17 23.08
CA HIS A 14 21.52 -4.53 23.66
C HIS A 14 22.43 -5.56 24.32
N MET A 15 23.67 -5.64 23.83
CA MET A 15 24.71 -6.55 24.29
C MET A 15 25.94 -5.76 24.71
N SER A 16 26.76 -6.36 25.57
CA SER A 16 28.03 -5.78 25.99
C SER A 16 29.17 -6.74 25.70
N CYS A 17 30.30 -6.20 25.27
CA CYS A 17 31.49 -6.98 24.94
C CYS A 17 32.75 -6.22 25.31
N ASP A 18 33.85 -6.95 25.51
CA ASP A 18 35.16 -6.38 25.72
C ASP A 18 35.65 -5.65 24.46
N ARG A 19 36.36 -4.54 24.67
CA ARG A 19 36.93 -3.73 23.59
C ARG A 19 37.82 -4.52 22.62
N ASP A 20 38.53 -5.51 23.15
CA ASP A 20 39.50 -6.33 22.42
C ASP A 20 38.83 -7.30 21.44
N LYS A 21 37.51 -7.46 21.51
CA LYS A 21 36.72 -8.33 20.61
C LYS A 21 36.10 -7.56 19.45
N ALA A 22 36.41 -6.28 19.28
CA ALA A 22 35.96 -5.49 18.14
C ALA A 22 36.38 -6.15 16.81
N GLY A 23 35.42 -6.28 15.88
CA GLY A 23 35.64 -6.94 14.58
C GLY A 23 35.62 -8.48 14.62
N THR A 24 35.40 -9.11 15.78
CA THR A 24 35.23 -10.57 15.86
C THR A 24 33.76 -10.96 15.66
N HIS A 25 33.56 -12.24 15.31
CA HIS A 25 32.24 -12.84 15.13
C HIS A 25 31.74 -13.39 16.47
N ILE A 26 30.53 -12.98 16.85
CA ILE A 26 29.85 -13.49 18.06
C ILE A 26 28.40 -13.87 17.74
N GLU A 27 27.83 -14.78 18.51
CA GLU A 27 26.41 -15.13 18.39
C GLU A 27 25.54 -14.28 19.33
N CYS A 28 24.46 -13.72 18.79
CA CYS A 28 23.48 -12.99 19.60
C CYS A 28 22.61 -13.97 20.42
N PRO A 29 22.45 -13.81 21.75
CA PRO A 29 21.66 -14.70 22.59
C PRO A 29 20.14 -14.60 22.36
N SER A 30 19.69 -13.54 21.69
CA SER A 30 18.25 -13.32 21.44
C SER A 30 17.79 -13.85 20.09
N CYS A 31 18.62 -13.75 19.05
CA CYS A 31 18.24 -14.18 17.70
C CYS A 31 19.14 -15.30 17.13
N PHE A 32 20.12 -15.78 17.89
CA PHE A 32 21.05 -16.87 17.53
C PHE A 32 21.71 -16.69 16.16
N ARG A 33 21.93 -15.43 15.77
CA ARG A 33 22.57 -15.06 14.51
C ARG A 33 23.99 -14.59 14.79
N GLU A 34 24.90 -14.98 13.93
CA GLU A 34 26.29 -14.52 13.95
C GLU A 34 26.36 -13.06 13.50
N ILE A 35 27.00 -12.22 14.32
CA ILE A 35 27.16 -10.78 14.09
C ILE A 35 28.61 -10.36 14.32
N ILE A 36 29.04 -9.32 13.59
CA ILE A 36 30.37 -8.72 13.75
C ILE A 36 30.27 -7.61 14.81
N VAL A 37 31.15 -7.67 15.82
CA VAL A 37 31.20 -6.67 16.89
C VAL A 37 31.68 -5.32 16.33
N PRO A 38 30.90 -4.22 16.47
CA PRO A 38 31.29 -2.92 15.93
C PRO A 38 32.48 -2.32 16.67
N GLN A 39 33.25 -1.45 16.02
CA GLN A 39 34.38 -0.79 16.66
C GLN A 39 33.89 0.19 17.75
N PRO A 40 34.43 0.09 18.98
CA PRO A 40 34.07 0.98 20.07
C PRO A 40 34.67 2.38 19.90
N PRO A 41 33.89 3.46 20.06
CA PRO A 41 34.38 4.85 19.92
C PRO A 41 35.42 5.18 20.99
N ALA A 42 36.51 5.87 20.61
CA ALA A 42 37.70 6.08 21.44
C ALA A 42 37.46 6.74 22.82
N ASP A 43 36.32 7.41 23.02
CA ASP A 43 35.99 8.13 24.25
C ASP A 43 34.91 7.40 25.08
N GLU A 44 35.21 7.09 26.35
CA GLU A 44 34.31 6.39 27.29
C GLU A 44 33.08 7.21 27.73
N ASN A 45 32.91 8.45 27.26
CA ASN A 45 31.87 9.36 27.75
C ASN A 45 30.90 9.90 26.68
N SER A 46 30.76 9.23 25.53
CA SER A 46 29.78 9.63 24.51
C SER A 46 28.60 8.66 24.44
N LYS A 47 27.50 9.12 25.02
CA LYS A 47 26.19 8.45 25.04
C LYS A 47 25.46 8.71 23.71
N PHE A 48 25.97 8.24 22.58
CA PHE A 48 25.24 8.30 21.30
C PHE A 48 25.43 7.05 20.44
N VAL A 49 24.27 6.52 20.02
CA VAL A 49 24.07 5.40 19.12
C VAL A 49 24.60 5.75 17.73
N LEU A 50 25.65 5.07 17.27
CA LEU A 50 26.10 5.14 15.88
C LEU A 50 25.24 4.19 15.04
N THR A 51 24.17 4.73 14.46
CA THR A 51 23.57 4.17 13.24
C THR A 51 24.52 4.48 12.09
N ALA A 52 25.10 3.44 11.49
CA ALA A 52 25.95 3.56 10.32
C ALA A 52 25.20 4.26 9.18
N SER A 53 25.75 5.37 8.70
CA SER A 53 25.34 6.03 7.46
C SER A 53 26.36 5.69 6.37
N GLU A 54 25.89 5.08 5.29
CA GLU A 54 26.69 4.81 4.10
C GLU A 54 27.22 6.11 3.48
N ALA A 55 28.55 6.26 3.45
CA ALA A 55 29.23 7.28 2.66
C ALA A 55 29.36 6.81 1.20
N ARG A 56 28.43 7.21 0.33
CA ARG A 56 28.67 7.19 -1.12
C ARG A 56 28.67 8.62 -1.67
N ALA A 57 29.71 9.38 -1.32
CA ALA A 57 30.07 10.58 -2.06
C ALA A 57 30.86 10.17 -3.32
N ARG A 58 30.19 10.13 -4.47
CA ARG A 58 30.88 10.04 -5.76
C ARG A 58 31.35 11.45 -6.11
N ALA A 59 32.65 11.67 -6.08
CA ALA A 59 33.28 12.90 -6.56
C ALA A 59 33.00 13.07 -8.06
N ILE A 60 32.50 14.24 -8.46
CA ILE A 60 32.48 14.69 -9.85
C ILE A 60 33.60 15.75 -9.96
N PRO A 61 34.66 15.51 -10.75
CA PRO A 61 35.65 16.53 -11.04
C PRO A 61 35.18 17.43 -12.17
N GLY A 62 35.30 18.75 -11.96
CA GLY A 62 35.54 19.73 -13.01
C GLY A 62 34.33 20.22 -13.81
N LEU A 63 33.80 21.37 -13.40
CA LEU A 63 33.14 22.31 -14.31
C LEU A 63 33.65 23.73 -14.00
N PRO A 64 34.23 24.46 -14.96
CA PRO A 64 34.62 25.84 -14.78
C PRO A 64 33.39 26.76 -14.84
N ALA A 65 33.41 27.79 -14.01
CA ALA A 65 32.49 28.92 -14.10
C ALA A 65 32.76 29.71 -15.37
N THR A 66 31.72 30.04 -16.14
CA THR A 66 31.74 31.12 -17.13
C THR A 66 30.33 31.72 -17.25
N GLU A 67 30.34 33.04 -17.42
CA GLU A 67 29.33 34.09 -17.20
C GLU A 67 28.00 34.01 -18.00
N PRO A 68 26.99 34.83 -17.60
CA PRO A 68 25.69 34.86 -18.24
C PRO A 68 25.71 35.68 -19.54
N ALA A 69 25.29 35.05 -20.64
CA ALA A 69 25.06 35.72 -21.92
C ALA A 69 23.59 36.11 -22.10
N LEU A 70 23.44 37.35 -22.52
CA LEU A 70 22.26 38.16 -22.78
C LEU A 70 21.34 37.60 -23.90
N ALA A 71 20.03 37.61 -23.63
CA ALA A 71 18.86 37.84 -24.51
C ALA A 71 18.83 37.39 -25.99
N LYS A 72 17.77 36.63 -26.37
CA LYS A 72 16.99 36.90 -27.61
C LYS A 72 15.60 36.24 -27.65
N GLY A 73 14.57 37.10 -27.77
CA GLY A 73 13.36 36.96 -28.62
C GLY A 73 12.46 35.72 -28.50
N SER A 74 11.25 35.92 -27.95
CA SER A 74 10.13 34.98 -28.01
C SER A 74 9.39 35.02 -29.35
N PRO A 75 8.76 33.91 -29.80
CA PRO A 75 7.66 33.95 -30.74
C PRO A 75 6.36 33.51 -30.05
N PHE A 76 5.83 34.35 -29.16
CA PHE A 76 4.58 34.07 -28.43
C PHE A 76 3.30 34.18 -29.31
N HIS A 77 3.42 34.66 -30.57
CA HIS A 77 2.28 34.87 -31.46
C HIS A 77 1.87 33.64 -32.29
N SER A 78 2.77 32.64 -32.44
CA SER A 78 2.47 31.43 -33.23
C SER A 78 1.60 30.43 -32.46
N TYR A 79 1.67 30.43 -31.12
CA TYR A 79 0.99 29.44 -30.29
C TYR A 79 -0.54 29.70 -30.16
N VAL A 80 -0.97 30.97 -30.19
CA VAL A 80 -2.39 31.34 -30.09
C VAL A 80 -3.18 30.95 -31.35
N LEU A 81 -2.55 31.01 -32.53
CA LEU A 81 -3.17 30.56 -33.78
C LEU A 81 -3.33 29.03 -33.84
N TRP A 82 -2.36 28.27 -33.30
CA TRP A 82 -2.44 26.81 -33.26
C TRP A 82 -3.47 26.27 -32.26
N VAL A 83 -3.63 26.91 -31.09
CA VAL A 83 -4.66 26.52 -30.12
C VAL A 83 -6.07 26.84 -30.64
N GLY A 84 -6.26 27.97 -31.32
CA GLY A 84 -7.56 28.33 -31.92
C GLY A 84 -8.03 27.32 -32.97
N VAL A 85 -7.15 26.88 -33.87
CA VAL A 85 -7.49 25.88 -34.90
C VAL A 85 -7.81 24.52 -34.27
N PHE A 86 -7.08 24.10 -33.23
CA PHE A 86 -7.33 22.82 -32.57
C PHE A 86 -8.70 22.78 -31.86
N VAL A 87 -9.11 23.90 -31.23
CA VAL A 87 -10.43 24.00 -30.59
C VAL A 87 -11.57 23.97 -31.63
N VAL A 88 -11.39 24.60 -32.79
CA VAL A 88 -12.40 24.58 -33.87
C VAL A 88 -12.52 23.18 -34.49
N VAL A 89 -11.40 22.49 -34.76
CA VAL A 89 -11.42 21.12 -35.30
C VAL A 89 -12.01 20.12 -34.30
N ALA A 90 -11.67 20.23 -33.01
CA ALA A 90 -12.27 19.41 -31.96
C ALA A 90 -13.78 19.70 -31.81
N GLY A 91 -14.19 20.97 -31.91
CA GLY A 91 -15.60 21.37 -31.88
C GLY A 91 -16.42 20.77 -33.04
N ILE A 92 -15.88 20.79 -34.26
CA ILE A 92 -16.53 20.21 -35.45
C ILE A 92 -16.63 18.68 -35.33
N ALA A 93 -15.61 18.00 -34.79
CA ALA A 93 -15.64 16.55 -34.56
C ALA A 93 -16.69 16.14 -33.50
N ILE A 94 -16.82 16.91 -32.41
CA ILE A 94 -17.81 16.65 -31.35
C ILE A 94 -19.24 16.95 -31.85
N ALA A 95 -19.44 18.00 -32.64
CA ALA A 95 -20.72 18.30 -33.27
C ALA A 95 -21.13 17.22 -34.30
N GLY A 96 -20.19 16.74 -35.12
CA GLY A 96 -20.43 15.64 -36.07
C GLY A 96 -20.77 14.31 -35.38
N TYR A 97 -20.11 14.00 -34.26
CA TYR A 97 -20.37 12.78 -33.49
C TYR A 97 -21.74 12.79 -32.82
N THR A 98 -22.17 13.93 -32.27
CA THR A 98 -23.49 14.07 -31.63
C THR A 98 -24.65 14.06 -32.65
N LEU A 99 -24.44 14.58 -33.86
CA LEU A 99 -25.40 14.47 -34.97
C LEU A 99 -25.51 13.04 -35.53
N ARG A 100 -24.40 12.29 -35.62
CA ARG A 100 -24.41 10.85 -35.96
C ARG A 100 -25.11 10.00 -34.89
N TYR A 101 -24.92 10.32 -33.61
CA TYR A 101 -25.58 9.60 -32.51
C TYR A 101 -27.08 9.84 -32.43
N LYS A 102 -27.56 11.04 -32.78
CA LYS A 102 -29.01 11.34 -32.83
C LYS A 102 -29.71 10.81 -34.10
N ALA A 103 -28.98 10.55 -35.19
CA ALA A 103 -29.54 9.97 -36.42
C ALA A 103 -29.56 8.43 -36.45
N ALA A 104 -28.82 7.75 -35.56
CA ALA A 104 -28.75 6.28 -35.49
C ALA A 104 -29.69 5.63 -34.44
N GLY A 105 -30.51 6.43 -33.73
CA GLY A 105 -31.31 5.98 -32.59
C GLY A 105 -32.78 5.64 -32.87
N GLN A 106 -33.23 5.59 -34.12
CA GLN A 106 -34.62 5.23 -34.45
C GLN A 106 -34.69 4.25 -35.62
N LYS A 107 -34.63 2.94 -35.31
CA LYS A 107 -35.30 1.85 -36.03
C LYS A 107 -35.14 0.56 -35.24
N ALA A 108 -36.20 0.19 -34.53
CA ALA A 108 -36.70 -1.18 -34.34
C ALA A 108 -37.47 -1.30 -33.01
N GLN A 109 -38.73 -0.85 -33.01
CA GLN A 109 -39.75 -1.42 -32.15
C GLN A 109 -41.04 -1.60 -32.96
N ALA A 110 -41.37 -2.87 -33.21
CA ALA A 110 -42.64 -3.48 -33.58
C ALA A 110 -42.25 -4.87 -34.13
N ASP A 111 -42.74 -6.02 -33.69
CA ASP A 111 -43.96 -6.37 -33.00
C ASP A 111 -43.81 -7.86 -32.62
N LYS A 112 -44.38 -8.27 -31.47
CA LYS A 112 -45.11 -9.54 -31.27
C LYS A 112 -45.41 -9.75 -29.79
N THR A 113 -46.67 -9.44 -29.47
CA THR A 113 -47.43 -9.96 -28.34
C THR A 113 -47.43 -11.49 -28.34
N GLY A 114 -47.04 -12.08 -27.21
CA GLY A 114 -47.11 -13.52 -26.95
C GLY A 114 -46.95 -13.82 -25.45
N ALA A 115 -48.08 -14.12 -24.80
CA ALA A 115 -48.33 -14.75 -23.49
C ALA A 115 -47.17 -15.12 -22.52
N ILE A 116 -47.24 -14.53 -21.30
CA ILE A 116 -47.02 -15.03 -19.90
C ILE A 116 -46.19 -16.33 -19.74
N PRO A 117 -45.09 -16.38 -18.93
CA PRO A 117 -45.08 -16.20 -17.45
C PRO A 117 -44.02 -15.21 -16.92
N PRO A 118 -44.09 -14.79 -15.64
CA PRO A 118 -43.13 -13.83 -15.10
C PRO A 118 -41.74 -14.47 -15.09
N THR A 119 -40.88 -14.02 -15.99
CA THR A 119 -39.46 -14.31 -15.94
C THR A 119 -38.92 -13.59 -14.72
N ARG A 120 -38.88 -14.36 -13.61
CA ARG A 120 -37.99 -14.21 -12.47
C ARG A 120 -36.81 -13.34 -12.88
N GLN A 121 -36.76 -12.12 -12.34
CA GLN A 121 -35.57 -11.30 -12.40
C GLN A 121 -34.41 -12.21 -12.01
N THR A 122 -33.52 -12.50 -12.95
CA THR A 122 -32.19 -13.01 -12.66
C THR A 122 -31.48 -11.85 -11.97
N GLN A 123 -31.85 -11.65 -10.70
CA GLN A 123 -30.95 -11.27 -9.64
C GLN A 123 -29.61 -11.93 -10.01
N PRO A 124 -28.50 -11.19 -10.12
CA PRO A 124 -27.21 -11.84 -10.23
C PRO A 124 -27.22 -12.84 -9.10
N THR A 125 -27.17 -14.11 -9.50
CA THR A 125 -27.21 -15.24 -8.59
C THR A 125 -26.36 -14.80 -7.43
N VAL A 126 -26.98 -14.71 -6.25
CA VAL A 126 -26.24 -14.83 -5.01
C VAL A 126 -25.53 -16.16 -5.23
N SER A 127 -24.35 -16.11 -5.84
CA SER A 127 -23.35 -17.12 -5.68
C SER A 127 -23.30 -17.15 -4.19
N LYS A 128 -23.84 -18.24 -3.67
CA LYS A 128 -23.50 -18.77 -2.38
C LYS A 128 -21.98 -18.75 -2.38
N GLN A 129 -21.41 -17.58 -2.04
CA GLN A 129 -20.05 -17.45 -1.61
C GLN A 129 -20.04 -18.49 -0.52
N PRO A 130 -19.26 -19.58 -0.70
CA PRO A 130 -19.28 -20.66 0.25
C PRO A 130 -19.14 -20.00 1.61
N ASP A 131 -19.82 -20.48 2.63
CA ASP A 131 -19.42 -20.14 3.99
C ASP A 131 -17.88 -20.23 4.01
N GLY A 132 -17.23 -19.06 4.08
CA GLY A 132 -16.02 -18.79 3.30
C GLY A 132 -14.83 -19.68 3.65
N PRO A 133 -13.73 -19.62 2.87
CA PRO A 133 -12.43 -20.19 3.23
C PRO A 133 -11.82 -19.41 4.42
N TRP A 134 -12.59 -19.19 5.48
CA TRP A 134 -12.13 -18.58 6.71
C TRP A 134 -11.45 -19.67 7.52
N THR A 135 -10.13 -19.69 7.46
CA THR A 135 -9.29 -20.54 8.29
C THR A 135 -8.10 -19.75 8.81
N LEU A 136 -7.70 -20.06 10.05
CA LEU A 136 -6.49 -19.52 10.64
C LEU A 136 -5.24 -20.33 10.25
N ASP A 137 -5.43 -21.51 9.66
CA ASP A 137 -4.35 -22.31 9.10
C ASP A 137 -4.00 -21.79 7.70
N LEU A 138 -2.72 -21.46 7.48
CA LEU A 138 -2.21 -20.85 6.25
C LEU A 138 -1.54 -21.85 5.30
N GLU A 139 -1.31 -23.10 5.72
CA GLU A 139 -0.46 -24.05 4.98
C GLU A 139 -1.03 -24.39 3.60
N ASN A 140 -2.35 -24.55 3.50
CA ASN A 140 -3.04 -25.01 2.28
C ASN A 140 -3.93 -23.93 1.64
N VAL A 141 -3.77 -22.68 2.05
CA VAL A 141 -4.62 -21.60 1.58
C VAL A 141 -4.14 -21.06 0.24
N ALA A 142 -4.94 -21.27 -0.79
CA ALA A 142 -4.81 -20.61 -2.08
C ALA A 142 -5.50 -19.24 -2.04
N ILE A 143 -4.77 -18.18 -2.40
CA ILE A 143 -5.34 -16.83 -2.51
C ILE A 143 -6.04 -16.71 -3.88
N PRO A 144 -7.35 -16.39 -3.91
CA PRO A 144 -8.08 -16.31 -5.18
C PRO A 144 -7.54 -15.18 -6.06
N GLU A 145 -7.55 -15.40 -7.37
CA GLU A 145 -7.18 -14.41 -8.38
C GLU A 145 -8.35 -13.46 -8.71
N LEU A 146 -9.02 -12.98 -7.67
CA LEU A 146 -10.14 -12.05 -7.74
C LEU A 146 -9.78 -10.75 -7.01
N PRO A 147 -10.41 -9.61 -7.34
CA PRO A 147 -10.24 -8.38 -6.59
C PRO A 147 -10.50 -8.59 -5.09
N VAL A 148 -9.73 -7.89 -4.24
CA VAL A 148 -9.88 -8.01 -2.80
C VAL A 148 -11.31 -7.77 -2.35
N SER A 149 -11.85 -8.76 -1.65
CA SER A 149 -13.20 -8.75 -1.08
C SER A 149 -13.25 -9.54 0.22
N GLY A 150 -14.35 -9.40 0.95
CA GLY A 150 -14.57 -10.19 2.16
C GLY A 150 -15.63 -9.59 3.06
N ARG A 151 -15.44 -9.78 4.37
CA ARG A 151 -16.36 -9.30 5.42
C ARG A 151 -15.56 -8.73 6.58
N ILE A 152 -15.93 -7.54 7.05
CA ILE A 152 -15.26 -6.85 8.16
C ILE A 152 -16.33 -6.45 9.18
N ALA A 153 -16.25 -6.96 10.41
CA ALA A 153 -17.20 -6.71 11.50
C ALA A 153 -18.66 -6.88 11.04
N GLY A 154 -18.95 -8.01 10.38
CA GLY A 154 -20.29 -8.34 9.86
C GLY A 154 -20.71 -7.60 8.57
N ARG A 155 -19.91 -6.66 8.06
CA ARG A 155 -20.22 -5.86 6.86
C ARG A 155 -19.50 -6.38 5.64
N SER A 156 -20.18 -6.39 4.48
CA SER A 156 -19.52 -6.73 3.22
C SER A 156 -18.42 -5.72 2.90
N PHE A 157 -17.30 -6.22 2.42
CA PHE A 157 -16.14 -5.42 2.03
C PHE A 157 -15.75 -5.74 0.59
N THR A 158 -15.57 -4.68 -0.21
CA THR A 158 -14.96 -4.76 -1.53
C THR A 158 -13.95 -3.63 -1.64
N CYS A 159 -12.69 -3.97 -1.91
CA CYS A 159 -11.62 -3.00 -1.94
C CYS A 159 -11.78 -2.08 -3.16
N ALA A 160 -12.05 -0.80 -2.92
CA ALA A 160 -12.09 0.23 -3.96
C ALA A 160 -10.72 0.88 -4.17
N ARG A 161 -9.90 0.97 -3.12
CA ARG A 161 -8.55 1.50 -3.21
C ARG A 161 -7.63 0.83 -2.18
N ALA A 162 -6.45 0.44 -2.64
CA ALA A 162 -5.33 0.03 -1.81
C ALA A 162 -4.22 1.10 -1.87
N THR A 163 -3.64 1.45 -0.73
CA THR A 163 -2.50 2.37 -0.67
C THR A 163 -1.44 1.84 0.28
N LEU A 164 -0.17 2.00 -0.11
CA LEU A 164 1.00 1.72 0.72
C LEU A 164 1.67 3.04 1.09
N HIS A 165 1.98 3.21 2.37
CA HIS A 165 2.65 4.40 2.86
C HIS A 165 3.53 4.05 4.06
N GLY A 166 4.85 4.25 3.95
CA GLY A 166 5.81 3.65 4.89
C GLY A 166 5.59 2.14 4.94
N GLY A 167 5.40 1.58 6.14
CA GLY A 167 4.96 0.19 6.34
C GLY A 167 3.45 -0.02 6.48
N THR A 168 2.61 0.97 6.18
CA THR A 168 1.15 0.82 6.36
C THR A 168 0.45 0.47 5.04
N LEU A 169 -0.17 -0.72 4.99
CA LEU A 169 -1.12 -1.09 3.94
C LEU A 169 -2.54 -0.72 4.37
N ASN A 170 -3.20 0.10 3.57
CA ASN A 170 -4.58 0.53 3.80
C ASN A 170 -5.47 0.07 2.64
N LEU A 171 -6.42 -0.80 2.95
CA LEU A 171 -7.45 -1.29 2.04
C LEU A 171 -8.77 -0.63 2.43
N ARG A 172 -9.37 0.11 1.50
CA ARG A 172 -10.57 0.90 1.79
C ARG A 172 -11.68 0.73 0.76
N GLN A 173 -12.90 0.81 1.26
CA GLN A 173 -14.13 0.95 0.51
C GLN A 173 -14.70 2.35 0.71
N GLY A 174 -15.26 2.90 -0.36
CA GLY A 174 -15.91 4.22 -0.34
C GLY A 174 -15.07 5.32 -1.00
N PRO A 175 -15.73 6.35 -1.57
CA PRO A 175 -15.06 7.41 -2.32
C PRO A 175 -14.35 8.43 -1.43
N VAL A 176 -14.81 8.62 -0.19
CA VAL A 176 -14.38 9.68 0.72
C VAL A 176 -13.69 9.09 1.94
N TRP A 177 -12.76 9.86 2.53
CA TRP A 177 -12.19 9.54 3.84
C TRP A 177 -12.98 10.25 4.95
N PRO A 178 -13.34 9.60 6.07
CA PRO A 178 -13.07 8.20 6.44
C PRO A 178 -13.84 7.18 5.58
N PRO A 179 -13.29 5.98 5.39
CA PRO A 179 -13.87 4.97 4.51
C PRO A 179 -15.15 4.40 5.13
N ASP A 180 -16.02 3.85 4.28
CA ASP A 180 -17.24 3.20 4.74
C ASP A 180 -16.91 1.91 5.49
N VAL A 181 -15.95 1.14 4.95
CA VAL A 181 -15.34 -0.05 5.55
C VAL A 181 -13.86 -0.10 5.11
N GLY A 182 -12.95 -0.53 5.99
CA GLY A 182 -11.55 -0.68 5.63
C GLY A 182 -10.73 -1.48 6.63
N LEU A 183 -9.61 -1.99 6.13
CA LEU A 183 -8.60 -2.71 6.88
C LEU A 183 -7.26 -1.97 6.77
N THR A 184 -6.62 -1.72 7.89
CA THR A 184 -5.28 -1.14 7.97
C THR A 184 -4.34 -2.15 8.62
N ILE A 185 -3.22 -2.43 7.96
CA ILE A 185 -2.19 -3.36 8.40
C ILE A 185 -0.90 -2.55 8.58
N TYR A 186 -0.37 -2.56 9.80
CA TYR A 186 0.87 -1.85 10.14
C TYR A 186 2.03 -2.84 10.07
N LEU A 187 2.63 -2.96 8.90
CA LEU A 187 3.85 -3.74 8.67
C LEU A 187 5.05 -2.94 9.15
N ASP A 188 6.10 -3.64 9.58
CA ASP A 188 7.34 -3.04 10.03
C ASP A 188 8.26 -2.81 8.82
N ALA A 189 8.08 -1.68 8.15
CA ALA A 189 8.87 -1.25 7.00
C ALA A 189 8.99 0.28 6.97
N ASP A 190 10.15 0.79 6.57
CA ASP A 190 10.41 2.23 6.49
C ASP A 190 9.67 2.86 5.29
N ARG A 191 9.64 2.15 4.15
CA ARG A 191 9.02 2.64 2.91
C ARG A 191 8.06 1.66 2.27
N GLY A 192 7.16 2.22 1.45
CA GLY A 192 6.18 1.45 0.68
C GLY A 192 6.84 0.52 -0.35
N GLU A 193 7.94 1.00 -0.93
CA GLU A 193 8.75 0.32 -1.95
C GLU A 193 9.47 -0.90 -1.38
N ASP A 194 9.87 -0.88 -0.10
CA ASP A 194 10.64 -1.97 0.53
C ASP A 194 9.82 -3.26 0.64
N MET A 195 8.50 -3.16 0.59
CA MET A 195 7.59 -4.30 0.61
C MET A 195 7.50 -4.99 -0.75
N ALA A 196 7.88 -4.34 -1.85
CA ALA A 196 7.78 -4.93 -3.19
C ALA A 196 8.60 -6.22 -3.30
N GLY A 197 8.00 -7.27 -3.88
CA GLY A 197 8.62 -8.59 -3.99
C GLY A 197 8.72 -9.38 -2.68
N ARG A 198 8.27 -8.84 -1.55
CA ARG A 198 8.33 -9.52 -0.25
C ARG A 198 7.07 -10.33 0.02
N ARG A 199 7.25 -11.44 0.74
CA ARG A 199 6.18 -12.27 1.27
C ARG A 199 6.21 -12.22 2.78
N TYR A 200 5.05 -11.95 3.37
CA TYR A 200 4.84 -11.93 4.81
C TYR A 200 3.81 -12.99 5.20
N ILE A 201 4.13 -13.75 6.24
CA ILE A 201 3.26 -14.80 6.78
C ILE A 201 3.25 -14.63 8.30
N PHE A 202 2.07 -14.42 8.86
CA PHE A 202 1.85 -14.28 10.29
C PHE A 202 0.79 -15.29 10.73
N SER A 203 1.20 -16.18 11.63
CA SER A 203 0.34 -17.17 12.26
C SER A 203 -0.40 -16.58 13.46
N PRO A 204 -1.55 -17.15 13.86
CA PRO A 204 -2.39 -16.66 14.96
C PRO A 204 -1.72 -16.62 16.33
N THR A 205 -0.52 -17.19 16.48
CA THR A 205 0.26 -17.16 17.71
C THR A 205 0.85 -15.77 17.99
N ASN A 206 1.12 -14.98 16.94
CA ASN A 206 1.70 -13.64 17.07
C ASN A 206 0.63 -12.56 16.87
N THR A 207 0.63 -11.54 17.73
CA THR A 207 -0.26 -10.36 17.61
C THR A 207 0.32 -9.24 16.74
N LEU A 208 1.47 -9.49 16.11
CA LEU A 208 2.15 -8.60 15.18
C LEU A 208 2.10 -9.18 13.75
N PRO A 209 1.88 -8.34 12.73
CA PRO A 209 1.72 -6.88 12.73
C PRO A 209 0.45 -6.39 13.44
N ARG A 210 0.35 -5.09 13.70
CA ARG A 210 -0.89 -4.52 14.26
C ARG A 210 -1.93 -4.42 13.13
N LEU A 211 -3.16 -4.83 13.40
CA LEU A 211 -4.29 -4.63 12.49
C LEU A 211 -5.29 -3.66 13.11
N ALA A 212 -5.89 -2.82 12.27
CA ALA A 212 -7.02 -1.98 12.65
C ALA A 212 -8.11 -2.07 11.58
N MET A 213 -9.33 -2.35 12.01
CA MET A 213 -10.52 -2.29 11.19
C MET A 213 -11.18 -0.92 11.37
N ARG A 214 -11.76 -0.37 10.30
CA ARG A 214 -12.53 0.87 10.34
C ARG A 214 -13.84 0.68 9.60
N TRP A 215 -14.90 1.29 10.11
CA TRP A 215 -16.19 1.33 9.44
C TRP A 215 -16.99 2.55 9.91
N LYS A 216 -18.08 2.86 9.20
CA LYS A 216 -19.11 3.79 9.69
C LYS A 216 -20.20 3.02 10.43
N ASP A 217 -20.61 3.52 11.59
CA ASP A 217 -21.76 2.98 12.33
C ASP A 217 -23.10 3.35 11.68
N SER A 218 -24.22 2.98 12.30
CA SER A 218 -25.57 3.29 11.80
C SER A 218 -25.88 4.79 11.72
N GLN A 219 -25.12 5.63 12.43
CA GLN A 219 -25.23 7.09 12.38
C GLN A 219 -24.24 7.72 11.40
N GLY A 220 -23.48 6.90 10.66
CA GLY A 220 -22.46 7.37 9.72
C GLY A 220 -21.15 7.82 10.38
N LYS A 221 -21.00 7.64 11.69
CA LYS A 221 -19.81 8.06 12.43
C LYS A 221 -18.68 7.05 12.26
N PRO A 222 -17.44 7.49 12.01
CA PRO A 222 -16.31 6.59 11.82
C PRO A 222 -15.88 5.93 13.13
N VAL A 223 -15.90 4.60 13.15
CA VAL A 223 -15.38 3.76 14.22
C VAL A 223 -14.04 3.17 13.80
N LYS A 224 -13.07 3.15 14.72
CA LYS A 224 -11.80 2.42 14.57
C LYS A 224 -11.73 1.34 15.64
N HIS A 225 -11.46 0.11 15.23
CA HIS A 225 -11.27 -1.02 16.13
C HIS A 225 -9.88 -1.62 15.91
N ASN A 226 -9.03 -1.56 16.93
CA ASN A 226 -7.74 -2.23 16.89
C ASN A 226 -7.96 -3.72 17.18
N VAL A 227 -7.47 -4.58 16.29
CA VAL A 227 -7.58 -6.03 16.45
C VAL A 227 -6.68 -6.46 17.60
N LYS A 228 -7.28 -7.08 18.63
CA LYS A 228 -6.59 -7.63 19.81
C LYS A 228 -6.73 -9.15 19.93
N VAL A 229 -7.44 -9.76 18.97
CA VAL A 229 -7.67 -11.20 18.89
C VAL A 229 -6.66 -11.82 17.91
N PRO A 230 -6.42 -13.14 17.99
CA PRO A 230 -5.62 -13.86 17.01
C PRO A 230 -6.12 -13.66 15.57
N TYR A 231 -5.21 -13.71 14.62
CA TYR A 231 -5.54 -13.64 13.20
C TYR A 231 -4.46 -14.38 12.39
N ALA A 232 -4.83 -14.80 11.19
CA ALA A 232 -3.91 -15.34 10.21
C ALA A 232 -3.77 -14.35 9.06
N LEU A 233 -2.53 -14.02 8.67
CA LEU A 233 -2.25 -13.07 7.61
C LEU A 233 -1.17 -13.61 6.68
N ARG A 234 -1.48 -13.69 5.40
CA ARG A 234 -0.54 -13.93 4.32
C ARG A 234 -0.62 -12.76 3.35
N LEU A 235 0.50 -12.09 3.13
CA LEU A 235 0.65 -11.00 2.18
C LEU A 235 1.77 -11.35 1.21
N GLU A 236 1.50 -11.18 -0.07
CA GLU A 236 2.48 -11.37 -1.13
C GLU A 236 2.47 -10.12 -1.99
N PHE A 237 3.57 -9.37 -1.97
CA PHE A 237 3.75 -8.22 -2.83
C PHE A 237 4.52 -8.65 -4.07
N GLY A 238 4.01 -8.27 -5.23
CA GLY A 238 4.71 -8.39 -6.50
C GLY A 238 5.75 -7.29 -6.70
N PRO A 239 6.39 -7.24 -7.88
CA PRO A 239 7.39 -6.23 -8.20
C PRO A 239 6.77 -4.84 -8.25
N LEU A 240 7.56 -3.81 -7.94
CA LEU A 240 7.15 -2.43 -8.09
C LEU A 240 6.98 -2.10 -9.57
N LEU A 241 5.76 -1.71 -9.96
CA LEU A 241 5.41 -1.29 -11.32
C LEU A 241 5.04 0.20 -11.30
N SER A 242 6.01 1.04 -11.69
CA SER A 242 5.91 2.51 -11.63
C SER A 242 5.71 3.04 -10.20
N ASN A 243 4.47 3.33 -9.82
CA ASN A 243 4.09 3.81 -8.47
C ASN A 243 3.03 2.89 -7.82
N ARG A 244 2.90 1.67 -8.32
CA ARG A 244 1.95 0.67 -7.82
C ARG A 244 2.67 -0.63 -7.52
N VAL A 245 2.24 -1.28 -6.45
CA VAL A 245 2.68 -2.62 -6.08
C VAL A 245 1.47 -3.53 -6.16
N PRO A 246 1.39 -4.45 -7.14
CA PRO A 246 0.39 -5.49 -7.13
C PRO A 246 0.66 -6.43 -5.95
N GLY A 247 -0.37 -7.02 -5.38
CA GLY A 247 -0.20 -7.96 -4.30
C GLY A 247 -1.42 -8.85 -4.09
N LYS A 248 -1.20 -9.93 -3.33
CA LYS A 248 -2.22 -10.87 -2.89
C LYS A 248 -2.32 -10.80 -1.38
N ILE A 249 -3.53 -10.82 -0.85
CA ILE A 249 -3.81 -10.83 0.58
C ILE A 249 -4.72 -12.01 0.90
N TYR A 250 -4.40 -12.66 2.01
CA TYR A 250 -5.33 -13.49 2.75
C TYR A 250 -5.23 -13.11 4.22
N CYS A 251 -6.31 -12.59 4.78
CA CYS A 251 -6.39 -12.18 6.16
C CYS A 251 -7.68 -12.72 6.78
N CYS A 252 -7.56 -13.46 7.87
CA CYS A 252 -8.69 -13.97 8.66
C CYS A 252 -8.49 -13.61 10.13
N ILE A 253 -9.49 -12.98 10.74
CA ILE A 253 -9.44 -12.49 12.12
C ILE A 253 -10.41 -13.31 12.96
N ALA A 254 -9.97 -13.77 14.14
CA ALA A 254 -10.75 -14.56 15.09
C ALA A 254 -11.67 -13.70 15.98
N ASP A 255 -12.41 -12.78 15.35
CA ASP A 255 -13.46 -12.01 16.02
C ASP A 255 -14.82 -12.77 15.95
N PRO A 256 -15.82 -12.38 16.74
CA PRO A 256 -17.13 -13.05 16.74
C PRO A 256 -17.79 -13.11 15.35
N GLU A 257 -17.53 -12.10 14.51
CA GLU A 257 -18.08 -11.97 13.16
C GLU A 257 -17.29 -12.76 12.10
N ARG A 258 -16.17 -13.39 12.47
CA ARG A 258 -15.24 -14.09 11.56
C ARG A 258 -14.89 -13.23 10.35
N SER A 259 -14.28 -12.08 10.63
CA SER A 259 -13.87 -11.12 9.62
C SER A 259 -12.76 -11.70 8.75
N TYR A 260 -12.83 -11.48 7.44
CA TYR A 260 -11.80 -11.85 6.48
C TYR A 260 -11.71 -10.88 5.32
N VAL A 261 -10.52 -10.83 4.72
CA VAL A 261 -10.20 -10.08 3.52
C VAL A 261 -9.27 -10.94 2.66
N VAL A 262 -9.71 -11.27 1.44
CA VAL A 262 -8.97 -12.17 0.54
C VAL A 262 -9.00 -11.64 -0.89
N GLY A 263 -7.92 -11.89 -1.65
CA GLY A 263 -7.84 -11.60 -3.08
C GLY A 263 -6.61 -10.81 -3.48
N MET A 264 -6.66 -10.22 -4.67
CA MET A 264 -5.59 -9.44 -5.30
C MET A 264 -5.89 -7.95 -5.27
N PHE A 265 -4.88 -7.13 -5.02
CA PHE A 265 -4.98 -5.68 -4.98
C PHE A 265 -3.82 -5.04 -5.74
N GLU A 266 -4.02 -3.80 -6.15
CA GLU A 266 -2.95 -2.93 -6.65
C GLU A 266 -2.82 -1.73 -5.72
N ALA A 267 -1.76 -1.74 -4.90
CA ALA A 267 -1.54 -0.67 -3.95
C ALA A 267 -0.76 0.47 -4.57
N GLU A 268 -1.30 1.68 -4.50
CA GLU A 268 -0.58 2.91 -4.86
C GLU A 268 0.40 3.29 -3.74
N ILE A 269 1.68 3.49 -4.08
CA ILE A 269 2.64 4.03 -3.13
C ILE A 269 2.37 5.52 -2.96
N ARG A 270 2.20 5.93 -1.71
CA ARG A 270 2.06 7.33 -1.32
C ARG A 270 3.24 7.73 -0.48
N THR A 271 3.90 8.81 -0.86
CA THR A 271 4.85 9.52 -0.03
C THR A 271 4.08 10.31 1.04
N PRO A 272 4.56 10.37 2.29
CA PRO A 272 3.97 11.25 3.30
C PRO A 272 3.89 12.67 2.75
N ALA A 273 2.74 13.31 2.93
CA ALA A 273 2.68 14.76 2.80
C ALA A 273 3.70 15.35 3.79
N PRO A 274 4.53 16.34 3.39
CA PRO A 274 5.44 16.97 4.33
C PRO A 274 4.61 17.48 5.51
N GLU A 275 4.97 17.02 6.70
CA GLU A 275 4.34 17.47 7.94
C GLU A 275 4.43 19.01 7.94
N ARG A 276 3.27 19.68 7.97
CA ARG A 276 3.27 21.14 8.15
C ARG A 276 3.93 21.37 9.50
N SER A 277 5.20 21.79 9.47
CA SER A 277 5.93 22.18 10.65
C SER A 277 5.04 23.15 11.41
N SER A 278 4.57 22.73 12.59
CA SER A 278 3.87 23.62 13.50
C SER A 278 4.87 24.71 13.85
N ARG A 279 4.75 25.85 13.18
CA ARG A 279 5.49 27.06 13.47
C ARG A 279 5.06 27.47 14.89
N LYS A 280 5.86 27.09 15.89
CA LYS A 280 5.77 27.62 17.26
C LYS A 280 6.31 29.05 17.27
#